data_AF-A0A1Y3EDM2-F1
#
_entry.id   AF-A0A1Y3EDM2-F1
#
_cell.length_a   1.000
_cell.length_b   1.000
_cell.length_c   1.000
_cell.angle_alpha   90.00
_cell.angle_beta   90.00
_cell.angle_gamma   90.00
#
_symmetry.space_group_name_H-M   'P 1'
#
loop_
_entity.id
_entity.type
_entity.pdbx_description
1 polymer ?
#
loop_
_entity_poly.entity_id
_entity_poly.type
_entity_poly.pdbx_seq_one_letter_code
_entity_poly.pdbx_strand_id
1 'polypeptide(L)'
;MSKAKNRMTKLMQNTAAVFKRSYTFEEAMSQANGNKTKNNWIFPPDTLTHGQIEFSVKYLGSVAVPQSKGIDVIKEAVQKLRFNLQLNRSHGYKLQKVLIQISIYGITLVDVKTKVLVCQHALHRISFCADDKQDKRVFAYIVKRSAESSEHDCHVF
;
A
#
# COMPACT_ATOMS: atom_id res chain seq x y z
N MET A 1 -16.56 -10.87 13.36
CA MET A 1 -15.23 -10.43 12.87
C MET A 1 -14.98 -8.98 13.25
N SER A 2 -13.85 -8.66 13.87
CA SER A 2 -13.53 -7.28 14.32
C SER A 2 -13.37 -6.30 13.14
N LYS A 3 -13.79 -5.03 13.31
CA LYS A 3 -13.67 -3.95 12.31
C LYS A 3 -12.23 -3.80 11.76
N ALA A 4 -11.22 -4.05 12.59
CA ALA A 4 -9.81 -3.99 12.20
C ALA A 4 -9.44 -5.08 11.18
N LYS A 5 -9.95 -6.32 11.37
CA LYS A 5 -9.70 -7.44 10.44
C LYS A 5 -10.23 -7.12 9.04
N ASN A 6 -11.43 -6.55 8.94
CA ASN A 6 -12.03 -6.18 7.64
C ASN A 6 -11.24 -5.08 6.91
N ARG A 7 -10.70 -4.08 7.64
CA ARG A 7 -9.87 -3.02 7.06
C ARG A 7 -8.55 -3.57 6.52
N MET A 8 -7.90 -4.44 7.28
CA MET A 8 -6.67 -5.12 6.86
C MET A 8 -6.92 -6.00 5.63
N THR A 9 -7.96 -6.84 5.64
CA THR A 9 -8.34 -7.68 4.50
C THR A 9 -8.52 -6.85 3.23
N LYS A 10 -9.23 -5.71 3.31
CA LYS A 10 -9.43 -4.81 2.16
C LYS A 10 -8.12 -4.17 1.68
N LEU A 11 -7.26 -3.74 2.60
CA LEU A 11 -5.96 -3.17 2.26
C LEU A 11 -5.06 -4.20 1.55
N MET A 12 -5.00 -5.42 2.07
CA MET A 12 -4.24 -6.52 1.47
C MET A 12 -4.81 -6.92 0.10
N GLN A 13 -6.14 -7.00 -0.05
CA GLN A 13 -6.78 -7.30 -1.33
C GLN A 13 -6.48 -6.25 -2.40
N ASN A 14 -6.59 -4.96 -2.05
CA ASN A 14 -6.31 -3.88 -3.00
C ASN A 14 -4.83 -3.84 -3.39
N THR A 15 -3.92 -3.97 -2.41
CA THR A 15 -2.47 -4.02 -2.67
C THR A 15 -2.11 -5.23 -3.53
N ALA A 16 -2.62 -6.40 -3.18
CA ALA A 16 -2.41 -7.62 -3.94
C ALA A 16 -2.98 -7.51 -5.35
N ALA A 17 -4.16 -6.91 -5.54
CA ALA A 17 -4.78 -6.72 -6.85
C ALA A 17 -3.89 -5.95 -7.82
N VAL A 18 -3.18 -4.93 -7.33
CA VAL A 18 -2.23 -4.12 -8.10
C VAL A 18 -0.90 -4.86 -8.32
N PHE A 19 -0.37 -5.50 -7.27
CA PHE A 19 0.98 -6.06 -7.28
C PHE A 19 1.06 -7.59 -7.44
N LYS A 20 0.01 -8.24 -7.98
CA LYS A 20 -0.05 -9.71 -8.16
C LYS A 20 1.20 -10.34 -8.81
N ARG A 21 1.93 -9.59 -9.64
CA ARG A 21 3.14 -10.05 -10.36
C ARG A 21 4.46 -9.86 -9.61
N SER A 22 4.49 -9.04 -8.57
CA SER A 22 5.70 -8.76 -7.78
C SER A 22 5.73 -9.54 -6.45
N TYR A 23 4.83 -10.50 -6.31
CA TYR A 23 4.68 -11.31 -5.11
C TYR A 23 5.68 -12.47 -5.15
N THR A 24 6.64 -12.49 -4.22
CA THR A 24 7.49 -13.66 -3.96
C THR A 24 6.64 -14.71 -3.24
N PHE A 25 6.16 -15.68 -4.00
CA PHE A 25 5.15 -16.66 -3.57
C PHE A 25 5.73 -17.98 -3.05
N GLU A 26 7.03 -18.22 -3.14
CA GLU A 26 7.58 -19.58 -2.93
C GLU A 26 7.63 -20.03 -1.46
N GLU A 27 7.68 -19.13 -0.47
CA GLU A 27 7.84 -19.55 0.93
C GLU A 27 6.49 -19.66 1.69
N ALA A 28 5.43 -18.99 1.24
CA ALA A 28 4.16 -18.92 1.98
C ALA A 28 3.13 -20.00 1.60
N MET A 29 3.32 -20.70 0.47
CA MET A 29 2.31 -21.61 -0.08
C MET A 29 2.51 -23.09 0.28
N SER A 30 3.64 -23.48 0.86
CA SER A 30 3.93 -24.87 1.21
C SER A 30 3.08 -25.44 2.35
N GLN A 31 2.13 -24.68 2.92
CA GLN A 31 1.28 -25.13 4.04
C GLN A 31 -0.23 -25.02 3.81
N ALA A 32 -0.73 -24.51 2.68
CA ALA A 32 -2.16 -24.32 2.46
C ALA A 32 -2.77 -25.40 1.54
N ASN A 33 -3.01 -26.59 2.10
CA ASN A 33 -3.78 -27.64 1.43
C ASN A 33 -5.30 -27.34 1.52
N GLY A 34 -5.97 -27.27 0.36
CA GLY A 34 -7.42 -27.51 0.21
C GLY A 34 -8.41 -26.48 0.79
N ASN A 35 -8.77 -25.46 -0.01
CA ASN A 35 -10.17 -25.14 -0.37
C ASN A 35 -10.24 -23.81 -1.14
N LYS A 36 -10.50 -23.88 -2.45
CA LYS A 36 -10.83 -22.72 -3.27
C LYS A 36 -12.23 -22.22 -2.89
N THR A 37 -12.31 -21.31 -1.93
CA THR A 37 -13.54 -20.56 -1.68
C THR A 37 -13.71 -19.48 -2.75
N LYS A 38 -14.95 -19.19 -3.15
CA LYS A 38 -15.33 -18.25 -4.23
C LYS A 38 -14.94 -16.78 -3.96
N ASN A 39 -14.22 -16.50 -2.87
CA ASN A 39 -13.66 -15.20 -2.57
C ASN A 39 -12.17 -15.22 -2.92
N ASN A 40 -11.77 -14.30 -3.78
CA ASN A 40 -10.43 -14.09 -4.36
C ASN A 40 -9.33 -13.76 -3.31
N TRP A 41 -9.32 -14.46 -2.19
CA TRP A 41 -8.41 -14.34 -1.07
C TRP A 41 -7.26 -15.31 -1.27
N ILE A 42 -6.07 -14.76 -1.53
CA ILE A 42 -4.88 -15.53 -1.94
C ILE A 42 -3.91 -15.83 -0.77
N PHE A 43 -4.24 -15.40 0.45
CA PHE A 43 -3.36 -15.55 1.63
C PHE A 43 -3.91 -16.55 2.64
N PRO A 44 -3.09 -17.34 3.35
CA PRO A 44 -3.56 -18.14 4.47
C PRO A 44 -4.23 -17.27 5.55
N PRO A 45 -5.26 -17.77 6.27
CA PRO A 45 -5.85 -17.07 7.40
C PRO A 45 -4.83 -16.67 8.47
N ASP A 46 -3.77 -17.46 8.67
CA ASP A 46 -2.72 -17.20 9.66
C ASP A 46 -1.84 -16.00 9.33
N THR A 47 -1.71 -15.66 8.04
CA THR A 47 -1.03 -14.45 7.60
C THR A 47 -1.74 -13.19 8.08
N LEU A 48 -3.07 -13.27 8.32
CA LEU A 48 -3.84 -12.17 8.89
C LEU A 48 -3.69 -12.04 10.40
N THR A 49 -3.18 -13.04 11.10
CA THR A 49 -3.11 -13.04 12.57
C THR A 49 -1.68 -12.89 13.08
N HIS A 50 -0.70 -13.50 12.41
CA HIS A 50 0.69 -13.54 12.88
C HIS A 50 1.72 -13.14 11.82
N GLY A 51 1.32 -12.95 10.56
CA GLY A 51 2.22 -12.65 9.46
C GLY A 51 2.31 -11.16 9.10
N GLN A 52 3.31 -10.85 8.27
CA GLN A 52 3.31 -9.66 7.43
C GLN A 52 3.49 -10.06 5.97
N ILE A 53 2.86 -9.31 5.08
CA ILE A 53 2.94 -9.54 3.64
C ILE A 53 3.81 -8.45 3.04
N GLU A 54 4.78 -8.83 2.22
CA GLU A 54 5.73 -7.90 1.63
C GLU A 54 5.54 -7.77 0.12
N PHE A 55 5.60 -6.54 -0.39
CA PHE A 55 5.57 -6.25 -1.82
C PHE A 55 6.71 -5.31 -2.19
N SER A 56 7.53 -5.71 -3.17
CA SER A 56 8.57 -4.84 -3.69
C SER A 56 8.02 -3.96 -4.81
N VAL A 57 7.97 -2.66 -4.56
CA VAL A 57 7.29 -1.68 -5.42
C VAL A 57 8.15 -0.43 -5.62
N LYS A 58 7.72 0.46 -6.52
CA LYS A 58 8.32 1.79 -6.66
C LYS A 58 7.48 2.78 -5.87
N TYR A 59 8.12 3.71 -5.17
CA TYR A 59 7.44 4.75 -4.41
C TYR A 59 7.48 6.06 -5.20
N LEU A 60 6.31 6.60 -5.54
CA LEU A 60 6.19 7.89 -6.22
C LEU A 60 6.36 9.06 -5.26
N GLY A 61 5.93 8.89 -4.01
CA GLY A 61 6.02 9.91 -2.98
C GLY A 61 4.72 10.05 -2.18
N SER A 62 4.68 11.11 -1.36
CA SER A 62 3.52 11.51 -0.60
C SER A 62 3.17 12.96 -0.88
N VAL A 63 1.88 13.28 -0.78
CA VAL A 63 1.38 14.66 -0.90
C VAL A 63 0.23 14.88 0.08
N ALA A 64 0.17 16.08 0.65
CA ALA A 64 -0.93 16.48 1.52
C ALA A 64 -2.24 16.53 0.71
N VAL A 65 -3.32 16.02 1.31
CA VAL A 65 -4.65 15.99 0.70
C VAL A 65 -5.70 16.57 1.65
N PRO A 66 -6.74 17.24 1.12
CA PRO A 66 -7.74 17.92 1.93
C PRO A 66 -8.75 16.98 2.58
N GLN A 67 -8.86 15.73 2.10
CA GLN A 67 -9.89 14.78 2.53
C GLN A 67 -9.29 13.43 2.88
N SER A 68 -9.88 12.76 3.88
CA SER A 68 -9.47 11.44 4.36
C SER A 68 -9.86 10.28 3.42
N LYS A 69 -10.71 10.53 2.43
CA LYS A 69 -11.24 9.53 1.49
C LYS A 69 -11.64 10.19 0.17
N GLY A 70 -11.63 9.42 -0.91
CA GLY A 70 -12.11 9.86 -2.22
C GLY A 70 -11.21 9.35 -3.35
N ILE A 71 -11.81 8.81 -4.41
CA ILE A 71 -11.06 8.38 -5.59
C ILE A 71 -10.48 9.59 -6.31
N ASP A 72 -11.22 10.68 -6.40
CA ASP A 72 -10.76 11.89 -7.09
C ASP A 72 -9.61 12.59 -6.33
N VAL A 73 -9.61 12.49 -4.99
CA VAL A 73 -8.51 12.92 -4.13
C VAL A 73 -7.22 12.15 -4.44
N ILE A 74 -7.33 10.82 -4.60
CA ILE A 74 -6.19 9.98 -5.00
C ILE A 74 -5.73 10.34 -6.42
N LYS A 75 -6.64 10.51 -7.39
CA LYS A 75 -6.27 10.88 -8.77
C LYS A 75 -5.50 12.19 -8.82
N GLU A 76 -5.97 13.21 -8.10
CA GLU A 76 -5.28 14.51 -8.02
C GLU A 76 -3.89 14.37 -7.41
N ALA A 77 -3.75 13.57 -6.33
CA ALA A 77 -2.47 13.27 -5.72
C ALA A 77 -1.51 12.54 -6.69
N VAL A 78 -2.00 11.54 -7.42
CA VAL A 78 -1.24 10.82 -8.45
C VAL A 78 -0.77 11.79 -9.54
N GLN A 79 -1.65 12.65 -10.05
CA GLN A 79 -1.31 13.63 -11.08
C GLN A 79 -0.21 14.60 -10.61
N LYS A 80 -0.33 15.14 -9.39
CA LYS A 80 0.69 16.03 -8.80
C LYS A 80 2.05 15.33 -8.69
N LEU A 81 2.09 14.11 -8.17
CA LEU A 81 3.33 13.35 -8.01
C LEU A 81 3.94 12.96 -9.37
N ARG A 82 3.11 12.60 -10.36
CA ARG A 82 3.58 12.33 -11.73
C ARG A 82 4.18 13.56 -12.39
N PHE A 83 3.57 14.72 -12.22
CA PHE A 83 4.10 15.99 -12.73
C PHE A 83 5.44 16.32 -12.09
N ASN A 84 5.55 16.25 -10.75
CA ASN A 84 6.81 16.44 -10.04
C ASN A 84 7.89 15.44 -10.48
N LEU A 85 7.52 14.17 -10.71
CA LEU A 85 8.45 13.17 -11.23
C LEU A 85 8.95 13.51 -12.64
N GLN A 86 8.09 14.06 -13.51
CA GLN A 86 8.47 14.47 -14.86
C GLN A 86 9.45 15.66 -14.84
N LEU A 87 9.22 16.64 -13.97
CA LEU A 87 10.13 17.78 -13.80
C LEU A 87 11.50 17.35 -13.26
N ASN A 88 11.53 16.40 -12.31
CA ASN A 88 12.78 15.91 -11.73
C ASN A 88 13.47 14.86 -12.60
N ARG A 89 12.79 14.32 -13.62
CA ARG A 89 13.34 13.30 -14.52
C ARG A 89 14.50 13.82 -15.36
N SER A 90 14.45 15.08 -15.79
CA SER A 90 15.55 15.76 -16.49
C SER A 90 16.80 15.90 -15.60
N HIS A 91 16.64 15.85 -14.27
CA HIS A 91 17.71 15.92 -13.28
C HIS A 91 18.21 14.52 -12.85
N GLY A 92 17.84 13.46 -13.58
CA GLY A 92 18.29 12.09 -13.29
C GLY A 92 17.56 11.41 -12.12
N TYR A 93 16.49 12.01 -11.59
CA TYR A 93 15.73 11.41 -10.49
C TYR A 93 15.07 10.09 -10.92
N LYS A 94 15.30 9.05 -10.12
CA LYS A 94 14.70 7.72 -10.30
C LYS A 94 13.80 7.41 -9.11
N LEU A 95 12.66 6.77 -9.39
CA LEU A 95 11.76 6.30 -8.34
C LEU A 95 12.47 5.37 -7.37
N GLN A 96 12.32 5.65 -6.08
CA GLN A 96 12.84 4.81 -5.01
C GLN A 96 12.13 3.46 -5.02
N LYS A 97 12.87 2.36 -4.88
CA LYS A 97 12.30 1.02 -4.75
C LYS A 97 12.15 0.70 -3.27
N VAL A 98 10.93 0.44 -2.82
CA VAL A 98 10.59 0.19 -1.42
C VAL A 98 9.90 -1.16 -1.27
N LEU A 99 9.95 -1.70 -0.06
CA LEU A 99 9.21 -2.85 0.38
C LEU A 99 8.01 -2.37 1.19
N ILE A 100 6.79 -2.60 0.69
CA ILE A 100 5.57 -2.40 1.48
C ILE A 100 5.36 -3.66 2.30
N GLN A 101 5.40 -3.53 3.62
CA GLN A 101 5.09 -4.60 4.57
C GLN A 101 3.73 -4.30 5.21
N ILE A 102 2.76 -5.20 5.03
CA ILE A 102 1.40 -5.05 5.55
C ILE A 102 1.14 -6.09 6.62
N SER A 103 0.75 -5.65 7.81
CA SER A 103 0.39 -6.49 8.96
C SER A 103 -0.88 -5.99 9.65
N ILE A 104 -1.31 -6.69 10.71
CA ILE A 104 -2.40 -6.24 11.60
C ILE A 104 -2.12 -4.88 12.25
N TYR A 105 -0.84 -4.52 12.40
CA TYR A 105 -0.44 -3.26 13.03
C TYR A 105 -0.52 -2.09 12.04
N GLY A 106 -0.34 -2.33 10.74
CA GLY A 106 -0.40 -1.29 9.72
C GLY A 106 0.50 -1.56 8.52
N ILE A 107 1.00 -0.47 7.93
CA ILE A 107 1.94 -0.47 6.81
C ILE A 107 3.30 0.00 7.29
N THR A 108 4.35 -0.73 6.94
CA THR A 108 5.74 -0.31 7.07
C THR A 108 6.36 -0.22 5.68
N LEU A 109 7.05 0.89 5.39
CA LEU A 109 7.82 1.07 4.16
C LEU A 109 9.31 0.99 4.47
N VAL A 110 10.03 0.14 3.76
CA VAL A 110 11.48 -0.03 3.93
C VAL A 110 12.18 0.16 2.58
N ASP A 111 13.27 0.91 2.53
CA ASP A 111 14.06 1.05 1.31
C ASP A 111 14.71 -0.30 0.95
N VAL A 112 14.58 -0.73 -0.31
CA VAL A 112 15.07 -2.05 -0.72
C VAL A 112 16.60 -2.14 -0.72
N LYS A 113 17.29 -1.04 -1.00
CA LYS A 113 18.75 -1.00 -1.11
C LYS A 113 19.40 -0.85 0.26
N THR A 114 18.96 0.14 1.04
CA THR A 114 19.59 0.48 2.32
C THR A 114 18.99 -0.28 3.49
N LYS A 115 17.83 -0.91 3.31
CA LYS A 115 17.06 -1.58 4.38
C LYS A 115 16.65 -0.63 5.51
N VAL A 116 16.67 0.68 5.26
CA VAL A 116 16.27 1.71 6.22
C VAL A 116 14.75 1.91 6.18
N LEU A 117 14.15 2.09 7.36
CA LEU A 117 12.75 2.46 7.51
C LEU A 117 12.48 3.82 6.84
N VAL A 118 11.54 3.85 5.90
CA VAL A 118 11.08 5.06 5.22
C VAL A 118 9.93 5.70 6.00
N CYS A 119 8.90 4.91 6.32
CA CYS A 119 7.82 5.34 7.20
C CYS A 119 7.04 4.15 7.76
N GLN A 120 6.30 4.39 8.84
CA GLN A 120 5.40 3.41 9.44
C GLN A 120 4.06 4.06 9.80
N HIS A 121 2.98 3.44 9.34
CA HIS A 121 1.63 3.95 9.53
C HIS A 121 0.74 2.89 10.16
N ALA A 122 0.23 3.21 11.36
CA ALA A 122 -0.69 2.32 12.05
C ALA A 122 -2.00 2.15 11.28
N LEU A 123 -2.55 0.94 11.29
CA LEU A 123 -3.75 0.57 10.54
C LEU A 123 -4.95 1.49 10.81
N HIS A 124 -5.10 1.93 12.07
CA HIS A 124 -6.21 2.80 12.45
C HIS A 124 -6.16 4.18 11.76
N ARG A 125 -4.96 4.69 11.44
CA ARG A 125 -4.73 5.98 10.77
C ARG A 125 -4.95 5.93 9.25
N ILE A 126 -4.90 4.76 8.64
CA ILE A 126 -5.06 4.58 7.17
C ILE A 126 -6.55 4.66 6.83
N SER A 127 -7.03 5.84 6.45
CA SER A 127 -8.46 6.11 6.26
C SER A 127 -9.02 5.55 4.95
N PHE A 128 -8.20 5.46 3.90
CA PHE A 128 -8.65 5.04 2.58
C PHE A 128 -7.51 4.40 1.77
N CYS A 129 -7.84 3.46 0.89
CA CYS A 129 -6.90 2.93 -0.11
C CYS A 129 -7.64 2.62 -1.40
N ALA A 130 -6.98 2.83 -2.53
CA ALA A 130 -7.54 2.53 -3.84
C ALA A 130 -6.43 2.23 -4.85
N ASP A 131 -6.80 1.43 -5.83
CA ASP A 131 -6.11 1.29 -7.11
C ASP A 131 -6.59 2.37 -8.10
N ASP A 132 -5.76 2.68 -9.09
CA ASP A 132 -6.15 3.57 -10.19
C ASP A 132 -6.82 2.77 -11.33
N LYS A 133 -7.98 3.25 -11.80
CA LYS A 133 -8.74 2.58 -12.87
C LYS A 133 -8.09 2.69 -14.24
N GLN A 134 -7.30 3.74 -14.49
CA GLN A 134 -6.63 4.01 -15.76
C GLN A 134 -5.24 3.37 -15.79
N ASP A 135 -4.49 3.41 -14.68
CA ASP A 135 -3.19 2.75 -14.53
C ASP A 135 -3.22 1.67 -13.44
N LYS A 136 -3.47 0.42 -13.85
CA LYS A 136 -3.53 -0.77 -12.96
C LYS A 136 -2.24 -1.07 -12.19
N ARG A 137 -1.17 -0.30 -12.43
CA ARG A 137 0.10 -0.41 -11.69
C ARG A 137 0.16 0.52 -10.49
N VAL A 138 -0.79 1.45 -10.37
CA VAL A 138 -0.81 2.46 -9.32
C VAL A 138 -1.64 1.98 -8.15
N PHE A 139 -1.05 2.06 -6.97
CA PHE A 139 -1.73 1.86 -5.70
C PHE A 139 -1.52 3.09 -4.81
N ALA A 140 -2.56 3.52 -4.12
CA ALA A 140 -2.46 4.62 -3.18
C ALA A 140 -3.25 4.39 -1.91
N TYR A 141 -2.79 4.99 -0.82
CA TYR A 141 -3.53 5.06 0.43
C TYR A 141 -3.42 6.45 1.08
N ILE A 142 -4.47 6.81 1.81
CA ILE A 142 -4.56 8.04 2.58
C ILE A 142 -4.39 7.69 4.06
N VAL A 143 -3.55 8.46 4.75
CA VAL A 143 -3.26 8.32 6.17
C VAL A 143 -3.40 9.67 6.87
N LYS A 144 -3.93 9.66 8.09
CA LYS A 144 -3.94 10.85 8.98
C LYS A 144 -2.51 11.14 9.45
N ARG A 145 -2.02 12.38 9.32
CA ARG A 145 -0.61 12.74 9.59
C ARG A 145 -0.20 12.57 11.06
N SER A 146 -1.08 12.91 11.99
CA SER A 146 -0.92 12.61 13.42
C SER A 146 -2.28 12.24 14.02
N ALA A 147 -2.31 11.79 15.28
CA ALA A 147 -3.59 11.45 15.91
C ALA A 147 -4.45 12.70 16.16
N GLU A 148 -3.81 13.86 16.31
CA GLU A 148 -4.39 15.14 16.69
C GLU A 148 -4.66 16.06 15.49
N SER A 149 -3.89 15.93 14.40
CA SER A 149 -4.03 16.79 13.21
C SER A 149 -5.15 16.32 12.28
N SER A 150 -5.98 17.25 11.80
CA SER A 150 -6.98 16.96 10.74
C SER A 150 -6.35 16.83 9.34
N GLU A 151 -5.03 16.90 9.23
CA GLU A 151 -4.32 16.78 7.96
C GLU A 151 -4.13 15.31 7.55
N HIS A 152 -4.15 15.12 6.23
CA HIS A 152 -4.04 13.82 5.59
C HIS A 152 -2.93 13.84 4.56
N ASP A 153 -2.21 12.73 4.45
CA ASP A 153 -1.22 12.51 3.40
C ASP A 153 -1.64 11.32 2.55
N CYS A 154 -1.53 11.46 1.24
CA CYS A 154 -1.74 10.40 0.27
C CYS A 154 -0.38 9.86 -0.18
N HIS A 155 -0.14 8.57 0.02
CA HIS A 155 1.06 7.86 -0.43
C HIS A 155 0.74 7.10 -1.71
N VAL A 156 1.59 7.24 -2.73
CA VAL A 156 1.38 6.66 -4.06
C VAL A 156 2.56 5.78 -4.46
N PHE A 157 2.25 4.64 -5.05
CA PHE A 157 3.17 3.61 -5.52
C PHE A 157 2.87 3.25 -6.98
#